data_AF-A0A3D5MHF4-F1
#
_entry.id   AF-A0A3D5MHF4-F1
#
_cell.length_a   1.000
_cell.length_b   1.000
_cell.length_c   1.000
_cell.angle_alpha   90.00
_cell.angle_beta   90.00
_cell.angle_gamma   90.00
#
_symmetry.space_group_name_H-M   'P 1'
#
loop_
_entity.id
_entity.type
_entity.pdbx_description
1 polymer ?
#
loop_
_entity_poly.entity_id
_entity_poly.type
_entity_poly.pdbx_seq_one_letter_code
_entity_poly.pdbx_strand_id
1 'polypeptide(L)'
;MSLRRTLSFTASLAALGLAAVVVNAPASAARADEGMWTFDSFPIQTVNQKYGTRIDQAWLDRVRNAAVRLQGCSASFVSGEGLILTNHHCVISCVQDLSTAQNDYVKNGWMPATREEEKTCPGQTAEVLTDIIDVTDRVLGAGAGLEGAAFVAARSAEIDAIQKEACGDDRKLTCQVISFYRGGKYALYKFRKYEDVRLAFAPEFQAAFFGGDPDNFNFPRYALDAAFLRAYEDGKPVASPNHLKWNPNAPTDGEPTFVAGNPGSTSRLLTMSQLERLRDQQIPITLIQSAELRGRLVEYSTLGEEEKRVALDPIFGLENSFKVYYGQQGALTDPAFMAKKRQEEAELRQRVAADPAVAERIGDPWADLEKVQATARDLYLPYRQLEANAGGGSTLYSYARAIVRASKERAKPVAERR
;
A
#
# COMPACT_ATOMS: atom_id res chain seq x y z
N MET A 1 -54.61 58.35 40.67
CA MET A 1 -55.09 57.47 39.58
C MET A 1 -54.22 57.70 38.36
N SER A 2 -53.21 56.85 38.18
CA SER A 2 -52.23 56.90 37.10
C SER A 2 -52.09 55.49 36.57
N LEU A 3 -52.35 55.27 35.29
CA LEU A 3 -51.83 54.12 34.57
C LEU A 3 -51.56 54.53 33.12
N ARG A 4 -50.28 54.78 32.84
CA ARG A 4 -49.70 54.85 31.49
C ARG A 4 -49.62 53.42 30.95
N ARG A 5 -50.01 53.24 29.69
CA ARG A 5 -49.94 51.96 28.97
C ARG A 5 -48.50 51.61 28.62
N THR A 6 -47.99 50.54 29.24
CA THR A 6 -46.88 49.71 28.77
C THR A 6 -47.48 48.55 27.97
N LEU A 7 -47.00 48.31 26.75
CA LEU A 7 -47.19 47.04 26.04
C LEU A 7 -45.88 46.26 26.12
N SER A 8 -45.93 45.14 26.83
CA SER A 8 -44.83 44.22 27.06
C SER A 8 -44.56 43.36 25.82
N PHE A 9 -43.27 43.20 25.52
CA PHE A 9 -42.75 42.14 24.67
C PHE A 9 -43.18 40.76 25.19
N THR A 10 -43.80 39.94 24.34
CA THR A 10 -43.91 38.50 24.57
C THR A 10 -43.70 37.71 23.27
N ALA A 11 -42.61 36.94 23.29
CA ALA A 11 -42.37 35.64 22.67
C ALA A 11 -43.04 35.30 21.32
N SER A 12 -42.22 35.23 20.26
CA SER A 12 -42.41 34.29 19.13
C SER A 12 -41.08 34.07 18.41
N LEU A 13 -40.17 33.37 19.09
CA LEU A 13 -38.94 32.78 18.54
C LEU A 13 -38.84 31.35 19.11
N ALA A 14 -39.74 30.48 18.67
CA ALA A 14 -39.78 29.08 19.06
C ALA A 14 -40.44 28.23 17.97
N ALA A 15 -39.85 28.21 16.76
CA ALA A 15 -40.28 27.31 15.68
C ALA A 15 -39.16 26.95 14.68
N LEU A 16 -37.88 26.95 15.12
CA LEU A 16 -36.75 26.38 14.39
C LEU A 16 -35.82 25.70 15.39
N GLY A 17 -36.30 24.58 15.93
CA GLY A 17 -35.60 23.83 16.96
C GLY A 17 -36.13 22.41 17.05
N LEU A 18 -36.43 21.77 15.92
CA LEU A 18 -36.59 20.32 15.87
C LEU A 18 -35.26 19.70 15.46
N ALA A 19 -34.42 19.49 16.48
CA ALA A 19 -33.63 18.29 16.68
C ALA A 19 -33.08 17.63 15.41
N ALA A 20 -31.91 18.11 14.95
CA ALA A 20 -30.91 17.21 14.40
C ALA A 20 -30.45 16.29 15.55
N VAL A 21 -31.23 15.25 15.83
CA VAL A 21 -30.73 14.09 16.56
C VAL A 21 -29.70 13.46 15.61
N VAL A 22 -28.45 13.89 15.76
CA VAL A 22 -27.31 13.09 15.33
C VAL A 22 -27.44 11.81 16.14
N VAL A 23 -28.03 10.78 15.52
CA VAL A 23 -28.01 9.43 16.05
C VAL A 23 -26.54 9.05 16.06
N ASN A 24 -25.87 9.30 17.18
CA ASN A 24 -24.62 8.64 17.56
C ASN A 24 -24.99 7.17 17.75
N ALA A 25 -25.17 6.46 16.63
CA ALA A 25 -25.11 5.02 16.62
C ALA A 25 -23.73 4.67 17.20
N PRO A 26 -23.65 3.88 18.28
CA PRO A 26 -22.36 3.36 18.71
C PRO A 26 -21.80 2.62 17.51
N ALA A 27 -20.67 3.08 16.98
CA ALA A 27 -19.93 2.33 15.99
C ALA A 27 -19.59 0.99 16.65
N SER A 28 -20.33 -0.05 16.29
CA SER A 28 -19.96 -1.43 16.59
C SER A 28 -18.49 -1.55 16.22
N ALA A 29 -17.64 -1.87 17.18
CA ALA A 29 -16.21 -2.00 16.93
C ALA A 29 -16.05 -3.04 15.82
N ALA A 30 -15.75 -2.58 14.61
CA ALA A 30 -15.51 -3.46 13.48
C ALA A 30 -14.34 -4.36 13.88
N ARG A 31 -14.63 -5.63 14.14
CA ARG A 31 -13.59 -6.62 14.44
C ARG A 31 -12.99 -7.05 13.10
N ALA A 32 -12.03 -6.26 12.62
CA ALA A 32 -11.13 -6.73 11.60
C ALA A 32 -10.27 -7.83 12.22
N ASP A 33 -10.46 -9.06 11.76
CA ASP A 33 -9.57 -10.15 12.15
C ASP A 33 -8.22 -9.99 11.46
N GLU A 34 -7.15 -10.25 12.22
CA GLU A 34 -5.80 -10.10 11.73
C GLU A 34 -5.47 -11.19 10.70
N GLY A 35 -5.00 -10.78 9.53
CA GLY A 35 -4.32 -11.67 8.60
C GLY A 35 -4.24 -11.10 7.18
N MET A 36 -3.08 -11.31 6.55
CA MET A 36 -2.88 -11.15 5.12
C MET A 36 -2.42 -12.51 4.62
N TRP A 37 -3.34 -13.30 4.09
CA TRP A 37 -3.07 -14.68 3.66
C TRP A 37 -2.77 -14.71 2.17
N THR A 38 -1.80 -15.54 1.78
CA THR A 38 -1.55 -15.83 0.37
C THR A 38 -2.61 -16.82 -0.14
N PHE A 39 -2.86 -16.82 -1.46
CA PHE A 39 -3.84 -17.72 -2.06
C PHE A 39 -3.50 -19.21 -1.88
N ASP A 40 -2.21 -19.56 -1.79
CA ASP A 40 -1.71 -20.92 -1.55
C ASP A 40 -1.72 -21.32 -0.07
N SER A 41 -1.96 -20.38 0.86
CA SER A 41 -1.96 -20.63 2.31
C SER A 41 -3.18 -20.03 3.01
N PHE A 42 -4.29 -19.87 2.29
CA PHE A 42 -5.53 -19.35 2.86
C PHE A 42 -6.19 -20.40 3.77
N PRO A 43 -6.51 -20.07 5.04
CA PRO A 43 -7.04 -21.04 6.00
C PRO A 43 -8.54 -21.29 5.79
N ILE A 44 -8.90 -21.95 4.68
CA ILE A 44 -10.28 -22.17 4.23
C ILE A 44 -11.19 -22.70 5.36
N GLN A 45 -10.77 -23.77 6.05
CA GLN A 45 -11.60 -24.41 7.07
C GLN A 45 -11.89 -23.46 8.23
N THR A 46 -10.85 -22.79 8.75
CA THR A 46 -10.98 -21.83 9.85
C THR A 46 -11.88 -20.66 9.47
N VAL A 47 -11.73 -20.12 8.26
CA VAL A 47 -12.53 -18.99 7.76
C VAL A 47 -13.99 -19.41 7.56
N ASN A 48 -14.23 -20.56 6.94
CA ASN A 48 -15.59 -21.09 6.75
C ASN A 48 -16.28 -21.35 8.08
N GLN A 49 -15.58 -21.97 9.05
CA GLN A 49 -16.13 -22.23 10.38
C GLN A 49 -16.43 -20.93 11.14
N LYS A 50 -15.51 -19.96 11.08
CA LYS A 50 -15.63 -18.71 11.85
C LYS A 50 -16.70 -17.78 11.31
N TYR A 51 -16.81 -17.65 9.99
CA TYR A 51 -17.69 -16.67 9.36
C TYR A 51 -18.90 -17.29 8.65
N GLY A 52 -19.09 -18.61 8.73
CA GLY A 52 -20.19 -19.31 8.05
C GLY A 52 -20.10 -19.24 6.52
N THR A 53 -18.91 -19.01 5.98
CA THR A 53 -18.68 -18.94 4.53
C THR A 53 -18.53 -20.33 3.91
N ARG A 54 -18.54 -20.39 2.57
CA ARG A 54 -18.37 -21.62 1.78
C ARG A 54 -17.25 -21.44 0.76
N ILE A 55 -16.14 -20.85 1.19
CA ILE A 55 -14.96 -20.65 0.35
C ILE A 55 -14.34 -22.02 0.06
N ASP A 56 -13.95 -22.24 -1.18
CA ASP A 56 -13.20 -23.40 -1.64
C ASP A 56 -12.04 -22.94 -2.55
N GLN A 57 -11.23 -23.89 -3.01
CA GLN A 57 -10.10 -23.57 -3.89
C GLN A 57 -10.56 -22.95 -5.22
N ALA A 58 -11.67 -23.43 -5.78
CA ALA A 58 -12.20 -22.89 -7.04
C ALA A 58 -12.63 -21.41 -6.90
N TRP A 59 -13.16 -21.02 -5.74
CA TRP A 59 -13.45 -19.63 -5.40
C TRP A 59 -12.17 -18.80 -5.29
N LEU A 60 -11.15 -19.31 -4.57
CA LEU A 60 -9.85 -18.62 -4.43
C LEU A 60 -9.17 -18.43 -5.79
N ASP A 61 -9.18 -19.45 -6.64
CA ASP A 61 -8.61 -19.40 -7.98
C ASP A 61 -9.33 -18.37 -8.85
N ARG A 62 -10.66 -18.28 -8.76
CA ARG A 62 -11.44 -17.26 -9.48
C ARG A 62 -11.09 -15.85 -9.02
N VAL A 63 -11.01 -15.63 -7.71
CA VAL A 63 -10.66 -14.32 -7.13
C VAL A 63 -9.22 -13.95 -7.50
N ARG A 64 -8.27 -14.87 -7.40
CA ARG A 64 -6.88 -14.68 -7.81
C ARG A 64 -6.76 -14.28 -9.28
N ASN A 65 -7.48 -14.97 -10.17
CA ASN A 65 -7.46 -14.68 -11.61
C ASN A 65 -8.20 -13.38 -11.98
N ALA A 66 -9.07 -12.86 -11.11
CA ALA A 66 -9.73 -11.57 -11.28
C ALA A 66 -8.94 -10.42 -10.65
N ALA A 67 -8.10 -10.68 -9.65
CA ALA A 67 -7.29 -9.67 -8.98
C ALA A 67 -6.14 -9.20 -9.89
N VAL A 68 -6.01 -7.89 -10.03
CA VAL A 68 -5.04 -7.24 -10.90
C VAL A 68 -4.05 -6.43 -10.04
N ARG A 69 -2.76 -6.60 -10.29
CA ARG A 69 -1.69 -5.76 -9.77
C ARG A 69 -1.45 -4.61 -10.76
N LEU A 70 -1.57 -3.39 -10.26
CA LEU A 70 -1.09 -2.17 -10.90
C LEU A 70 0.20 -1.73 -10.20
N GLN A 71 0.94 -0.81 -10.81
CA GLN A 71 2.15 -0.26 -10.18
C GLN A 71 1.78 0.46 -8.87
N GLY A 72 2.14 -0.13 -7.73
CA GLY A 72 1.84 0.43 -6.40
C GLY A 72 0.39 0.29 -5.93
N CYS A 73 -0.50 -0.32 -6.72
CA CYS A 73 -1.92 -0.41 -6.43
C CYS A 73 -2.53 -1.79 -6.71
N SER A 74 -3.71 -2.03 -6.17
CA SER A 74 -4.53 -3.21 -6.45
C SER A 74 -5.76 -2.82 -7.26
N ALA A 75 -6.19 -3.71 -8.12
CA ALA A 75 -7.34 -3.54 -8.99
C ALA A 75 -8.03 -4.89 -9.22
N SER A 76 -9.11 -4.91 -10.01
CA SER A 76 -9.76 -6.17 -10.40
C SER A 76 -10.41 -6.10 -11.77
N PHE A 77 -10.41 -7.20 -12.51
CA PHE A 77 -11.27 -7.36 -13.67
C PHE A 77 -12.73 -7.44 -13.23
N VAL A 78 -13.58 -6.65 -13.88
CA VAL A 78 -15.03 -6.49 -13.56
C VAL A 78 -15.94 -6.66 -14.78
N SER A 79 -15.38 -7.06 -15.93
CA SER A 79 -16.15 -7.47 -17.11
C SER A 79 -15.46 -8.64 -17.83
N GLY A 80 -16.14 -9.26 -18.80
CA GLY A 80 -15.55 -10.29 -19.68
C GLY A 80 -14.58 -9.75 -20.75
N GLU A 81 -14.47 -8.43 -20.88
CA GLU A 81 -13.71 -7.73 -21.93
C GLU A 81 -12.71 -6.74 -21.31
N GLY A 82 -11.97 -7.21 -20.30
CA GLY A 82 -10.77 -6.57 -19.79
C GLY A 82 -10.99 -5.28 -19.00
N LEU A 83 -12.23 -4.93 -18.63
CA LEU A 83 -12.51 -3.75 -17.81
C LEU A 83 -11.95 -3.96 -16.40
N ILE A 84 -11.17 -3.03 -15.91
CA ILE A 84 -10.45 -3.06 -14.63
C ILE A 84 -11.00 -1.94 -13.75
N LEU A 85 -11.42 -2.28 -12.53
CA LEU A 85 -11.78 -1.31 -11.48
C LEU A 85 -10.60 -1.12 -10.52
N THR A 86 -10.28 0.14 -10.20
CA THR A 86 -9.27 0.55 -9.23
C THR A 86 -9.68 1.86 -8.55
N ASN A 87 -8.90 2.35 -7.59
CA ASN A 87 -9.07 3.70 -7.04
C ASN A 87 -8.63 4.78 -8.04
N HIS A 88 -9.19 5.98 -7.92
CA HIS A 88 -8.81 7.13 -8.76
C HIS A 88 -7.38 7.56 -8.46
N HIS A 89 -6.98 7.59 -7.18
CA HIS A 89 -5.61 7.95 -6.81
C HIS A 89 -4.55 6.97 -7.37
N CYS A 90 -4.95 5.75 -7.74
CA CYS A 90 -4.06 4.80 -8.40
C CYS A 90 -3.80 5.11 -9.88
N VAL A 91 -4.64 5.94 -10.51
CA VAL A 91 -4.53 6.31 -11.93
C VAL A 91 -4.32 7.80 -12.14
N ILE A 92 -4.24 8.59 -11.06
CA ILE A 92 -4.14 10.06 -11.14
C ILE A 92 -2.94 10.50 -12.00
N SER A 93 -1.80 9.80 -11.92
CA SER A 93 -0.64 10.09 -12.76
C SER A 93 -0.94 9.88 -14.24
N CYS A 94 -1.65 8.80 -14.60
CA CYS A 94 -2.12 8.60 -15.97
C CYS A 94 -3.06 9.73 -16.42
N VAL A 95 -4.01 10.14 -15.56
CA VAL A 95 -4.95 11.22 -15.88
C VAL A 95 -4.21 12.54 -16.09
N GLN A 96 -3.23 12.85 -15.24
CA GLN A 96 -2.34 14.01 -15.37
C GLN A 96 -1.53 13.97 -16.67
N ASP A 97 -0.89 12.85 -16.98
CA ASP A 97 -0.05 12.67 -18.17
C ASP A 97 -0.85 12.79 -19.49
N LEU A 98 -2.13 12.39 -19.46
CA LEU A 98 -3.05 12.52 -20.58
C LEU A 98 -3.64 13.93 -20.72
N SER A 99 -3.60 14.74 -19.67
CA SER A 99 -4.16 16.08 -19.65
C SER A 99 -3.28 17.07 -20.42
N THR A 100 -3.89 18.12 -20.97
CA THR A 100 -3.20 19.24 -21.60
C THR A 100 -3.72 20.56 -21.05
N ALA A 101 -3.08 21.67 -21.40
CA ALA A 101 -3.57 23.00 -21.05
C ALA A 101 -5.00 23.29 -21.56
N GLN A 102 -5.42 22.61 -22.65
CA GLN A 102 -6.75 22.74 -23.22
C GLN A 102 -7.74 21.70 -22.67
N ASN A 103 -7.24 20.51 -22.28
CA ASN A 103 -8.06 19.40 -21.81
C ASN A 103 -7.53 18.90 -20.46
N ASP A 104 -8.05 19.45 -19.38
CA ASP A 104 -7.70 19.03 -18.02
C ASP A 104 -8.65 17.91 -17.56
N TYR A 105 -8.22 16.66 -17.69
CA TYR A 105 -8.99 15.48 -17.27
C TYR A 105 -8.96 15.27 -15.76
N VAL A 106 -7.99 15.85 -15.05
CA VAL A 106 -7.95 15.82 -13.58
C VAL A 106 -9.12 16.65 -13.04
N LYS A 107 -9.30 17.85 -13.58
CA LYS A 107 -10.39 18.75 -13.18
C LYS A 107 -11.76 18.28 -13.65
N ASN A 108 -11.87 17.86 -14.93
CA ASN A 108 -13.16 17.63 -15.58
C ASN A 108 -13.54 16.15 -15.69
N GLY A 109 -12.68 15.24 -15.23
CA GLY A 109 -12.88 13.80 -15.40
C GLY A 109 -12.67 13.35 -16.85
N TRP A 110 -12.88 12.05 -17.06
CA TRP A 110 -12.80 11.37 -18.34
C TRP A 110 -13.88 10.29 -18.43
N MET A 111 -14.76 10.41 -19.42
CA MET A 111 -15.81 9.43 -19.72
C MET A 111 -16.03 9.41 -21.25
N PRO A 112 -15.28 8.57 -22.00
CA PRO A 112 -15.44 8.46 -23.43
C PRO A 112 -16.79 7.85 -23.78
N ALA A 113 -17.35 8.22 -24.93
CA ALA A 113 -18.61 7.64 -25.41
C ALA A 113 -18.40 6.23 -25.98
N THR A 114 -17.19 5.95 -26.48
CA THR A 114 -16.83 4.73 -27.19
C THR A 114 -15.51 4.14 -26.66
N ARG A 115 -15.27 2.85 -26.94
CA ARG A 115 -14.04 2.17 -26.50
C ARG A 115 -12.81 2.65 -27.28
N GLU A 116 -13.04 3.04 -28.53
CA GLU A 116 -12.02 3.55 -29.45
C GLU A 116 -11.40 4.86 -28.96
N GLU A 117 -12.13 5.60 -28.12
CA GLU A 117 -11.66 6.83 -27.50
C GLU A 117 -10.85 6.59 -26.21
N GLU A 118 -10.90 5.39 -25.61
CA GLU A 118 -10.12 5.05 -24.41
C GLU A 118 -8.63 5.33 -24.63
N LYS A 119 -7.99 6.02 -23.68
CA LYS A 119 -6.63 6.56 -23.84
C LYS A 119 -5.59 5.68 -23.17
N THR A 120 -4.53 5.27 -23.88
CA THR A 120 -3.43 4.49 -23.26
C THR A 120 -2.74 5.28 -22.16
N CYS A 121 -2.67 4.69 -20.96
CA CYS A 121 -1.94 5.23 -19.82
C CYS A 121 -0.43 5.02 -20.01
N PRO A 122 0.39 6.09 -20.10
CA PRO A 122 1.83 5.95 -20.31
C PRO A 122 2.50 5.12 -19.22
N GLY A 123 3.23 4.07 -19.61
CA GLY A 123 3.98 3.23 -18.69
C GLY A 123 3.14 2.36 -17.75
N GLN A 124 1.81 2.45 -17.76
CA GLN A 124 0.93 1.63 -16.93
C GLN A 124 0.89 0.19 -17.43
N THR A 125 1.00 -0.74 -16.50
CA THR A 125 0.84 -2.17 -16.75
C THR A 125 -0.23 -2.75 -15.84
N ALA A 126 -0.84 -3.85 -16.28
CA ALA A 126 -1.77 -4.65 -15.47
C ALA A 126 -1.27 -6.09 -15.43
N GLU A 127 -1.20 -6.66 -14.23
CA GLU A 127 -0.63 -8.00 -14.04
C GLU A 127 -1.58 -8.90 -13.24
N VAL A 128 -1.76 -10.14 -13.68
CA VAL A 128 -2.59 -11.15 -12.99
C VAL A 128 -1.71 -12.30 -12.52
N LEU A 129 -1.83 -12.67 -11.25
CA LEU A 129 -1.10 -13.79 -10.67
C LEU A 129 -1.65 -15.13 -11.20
N THR A 130 -0.86 -15.83 -12.02
CA THR A 130 -1.25 -17.11 -12.62
C THR A 130 -0.76 -18.31 -11.82
N ASP A 131 0.43 -18.21 -11.22
CA ASP A 131 1.05 -19.34 -10.52
C ASP A 131 1.84 -18.88 -9.29
N ILE A 132 1.84 -19.73 -8.27
CA ILE A 132 2.66 -19.61 -7.06
C ILE A 132 3.40 -20.93 -6.91
N ILE A 133 4.73 -20.89 -6.93
CA ILE A 133 5.58 -22.08 -6.87
C ILE A 133 6.52 -21.92 -5.68
N ASP A 134 6.51 -22.85 -4.74
CA ASP A 134 7.47 -22.85 -3.64
C ASP A 134 8.89 -23.13 -4.18
N VAL A 135 9.82 -22.24 -3.86
CA VAL A 135 11.23 -22.34 -4.25
C VAL A 135 12.17 -22.21 -3.05
N THR A 136 11.63 -22.44 -1.85
CA THR A 136 12.33 -22.25 -0.57
C THR A 136 13.61 -23.06 -0.51
N ASP A 137 13.53 -24.36 -0.82
CA ASP A 137 14.68 -25.26 -0.72
C ASP A 137 15.80 -24.89 -1.70
N ARG A 138 15.46 -24.45 -2.92
CA ARG A 138 16.45 -23.98 -3.91
C ARG A 138 17.20 -22.76 -3.38
N VAL A 139 16.46 -21.74 -2.93
CA VAL A 139 17.04 -20.47 -2.49
C VAL A 139 17.79 -20.61 -1.16
N LEU A 140 17.36 -21.49 -0.26
CA LEU A 140 18.09 -21.80 0.97
C LEU A 140 19.34 -22.64 0.68
N GLY A 141 19.24 -23.64 -0.20
CA GLY A 141 20.36 -24.49 -0.61
C GLY A 141 21.51 -23.71 -1.24
N ALA A 142 21.21 -22.71 -2.09
CA ALA A 142 22.23 -21.86 -2.71
C ALA A 142 23.06 -21.04 -1.71
N GLY A 143 22.49 -20.71 -0.55
CA GLY A 143 23.18 -19.96 0.50
C GLY A 143 23.82 -20.84 1.59
N ALA A 144 23.65 -22.16 1.53
CA ALA A 144 24.06 -23.04 2.63
C ALA A 144 25.58 -22.99 2.88
N GLY A 145 25.97 -22.76 4.13
CA GLY A 145 27.38 -22.68 4.54
C GLY A 145 28.11 -21.41 4.10
N LEU A 146 27.43 -20.46 3.46
CA LEU A 146 27.99 -19.17 3.06
C LEU A 146 27.62 -18.07 4.06
N GLU A 147 28.46 -17.04 4.14
CA GLU A 147 28.25 -15.88 5.01
C GLU A 147 28.46 -14.55 4.27
N GLY A 148 28.00 -13.46 4.88
CA GLY A 148 28.24 -12.09 4.42
C GLY A 148 27.87 -11.86 2.96
N ALA A 149 28.76 -11.21 2.21
CA ALA A 149 28.51 -10.87 0.81
C ALA A 149 28.37 -12.10 -0.11
N ALA A 150 29.05 -13.21 0.20
CA ALA A 150 28.96 -14.44 -0.59
C ALA A 150 27.57 -15.09 -0.45
N PHE A 151 27.03 -15.12 0.78
CA PHE A 151 25.66 -15.58 1.04
C PHE A 151 24.62 -14.79 0.24
N VAL A 152 24.71 -13.46 0.26
CA VAL A 152 23.78 -12.60 -0.48
C VAL A 152 23.91 -12.84 -1.98
N ALA A 153 25.14 -12.87 -2.51
CA ALA A 153 25.39 -13.04 -3.93
C ALA A 153 24.86 -14.39 -4.45
N ALA A 154 25.10 -15.49 -3.73
CA ALA A 154 24.66 -16.82 -4.14
C ALA A 154 23.12 -16.91 -4.21
N ARG A 155 22.42 -16.36 -3.21
CA ARG A 155 20.96 -16.37 -3.20
C ARG A 155 20.35 -15.46 -4.25
N SER A 156 20.93 -14.28 -4.48
CA SER A 156 20.51 -13.40 -5.56
C SER A 156 20.67 -14.07 -6.92
N ALA A 157 21.81 -14.74 -7.16
CA ALA A 157 22.04 -15.46 -8.41
C ALA A 157 21.05 -16.61 -8.62
N GLU A 158 20.73 -17.37 -7.56
CA GLU A 158 19.72 -18.44 -7.64
C GLU A 158 18.31 -17.88 -7.89
N ILE A 159 17.95 -16.76 -7.25
CA ILE A 159 16.67 -16.07 -7.52
C ILE A 159 16.59 -15.65 -8.98
N ASP A 160 17.65 -15.05 -9.53
CA ASP A 160 17.69 -14.63 -10.93
C ASP A 160 17.59 -15.83 -11.89
N ALA A 161 18.26 -16.94 -11.57
CA ALA A 161 18.16 -18.19 -12.32
C ALA A 161 16.73 -18.74 -12.32
N ILE A 162 16.08 -18.84 -11.16
CA ILE A 162 14.69 -19.29 -11.02
C ILE A 162 13.74 -18.43 -11.87
N GLN A 163 13.87 -17.10 -11.80
CA GLN A 163 13.01 -16.18 -12.55
C GLN A 163 13.22 -16.34 -14.06
N LYS A 164 14.48 -16.47 -14.50
CA LYS A 164 14.82 -16.67 -15.91
C LYS A 164 14.35 -18.02 -16.44
N GLU A 165 14.49 -19.09 -15.67
CA GLU A 165 13.98 -20.43 -16.03
C GLU A 165 12.46 -20.42 -16.24
N ALA A 166 11.71 -19.70 -15.40
CA ALA A 166 10.25 -19.76 -15.40
C ALA A 166 9.56 -18.84 -16.42
N CYS A 167 10.17 -17.71 -16.77
CA CYS A 167 9.60 -16.74 -17.71
C CYS A 167 10.41 -16.56 -19.00
N GLY A 168 11.69 -16.95 -19.04
CA GLY A 168 12.57 -16.67 -20.18
C GLY A 168 12.59 -15.18 -20.52
N ASP A 169 12.58 -14.88 -21.82
CA ASP A 169 12.51 -13.52 -22.36
C ASP A 169 11.07 -13.11 -22.79
N ASP A 170 10.04 -13.84 -22.32
CA ASP A 170 8.65 -13.55 -22.68
C ASP A 170 8.13 -12.28 -21.99
N ARG A 171 8.00 -11.21 -22.76
CA ARG A 171 7.48 -9.91 -22.28
C ARG A 171 6.03 -9.94 -21.80
N LYS A 172 5.27 -10.99 -22.14
CA LYS A 172 3.90 -11.19 -21.66
C LYS A 172 3.84 -11.73 -20.24
N LEU A 173 4.98 -12.07 -19.64
CA LEU A 173 5.09 -12.64 -18.33
C LEU A 173 6.01 -11.81 -17.41
N THR A 174 5.67 -11.77 -16.13
CA THR A 174 6.55 -11.25 -15.08
C THR A 174 6.76 -12.37 -14.06
N CYS A 175 8.00 -12.77 -13.82
CA CYS A 175 8.37 -13.75 -12.79
C CYS A 175 9.09 -13.04 -11.65
N GLN A 176 8.62 -13.24 -10.42
CA GLN A 176 9.20 -12.61 -9.25
C GLN A 176 9.30 -13.62 -8.10
N VAL A 177 10.51 -13.85 -7.59
CA VAL A 177 10.65 -14.60 -6.34
C VAL A 177 10.36 -13.66 -5.17
N ILE A 178 9.33 -14.01 -4.40
CA ILE A 178 8.90 -13.29 -3.20
C ILE A 178 9.50 -13.98 -1.98
N SER A 179 10.13 -13.17 -1.12
CA SER A 179 10.61 -13.61 0.19
C SER A 179 9.56 -13.35 1.26
N PHE A 180 9.19 -14.38 2.01
CA PHE A 180 8.27 -14.30 3.13
C PHE A 180 9.00 -14.55 4.45
N TYR A 181 8.43 -14.03 5.55
CA TYR A 181 8.93 -14.26 6.91
C TYR A 181 10.42 -13.92 7.06
N ARG A 182 10.86 -12.80 6.46
CA ARG A 182 12.27 -12.35 6.43
C ARG A 182 13.24 -13.39 5.87
N GLY A 183 12.78 -14.17 4.89
CA GLY A 183 13.58 -15.21 4.25
C GLY A 183 13.42 -16.60 4.83
N GLY A 184 12.36 -16.83 5.61
CA GLY A 184 11.96 -18.17 6.06
C GLY A 184 11.22 -18.99 5.01
N LYS A 185 10.60 -18.36 4.00
CA LYS A 185 9.98 -19.02 2.84
C LYS A 185 10.21 -18.20 1.57
N TYR A 186 10.31 -18.88 0.43
CA TYR A 186 10.39 -18.26 -0.89
C TYR A 186 9.36 -18.87 -1.82
N ALA A 187 8.68 -18.03 -2.59
CA ALA A 187 7.84 -18.51 -3.67
C ALA A 187 8.05 -17.69 -4.93
N LEU A 188 8.17 -18.36 -6.06
CA LEU A 188 8.11 -17.75 -7.38
C LEU A 188 6.65 -17.43 -7.70
N TYR A 189 6.37 -16.16 -7.94
CA TYR A 189 5.09 -15.67 -8.43
C TYR A 189 5.22 -15.42 -9.92
N LYS A 190 4.38 -16.09 -10.71
CA LYS A 190 4.27 -15.88 -12.16
C LYS A 190 3.04 -15.05 -12.45
N PHE A 191 3.24 -13.95 -13.17
CA PHE A 191 2.18 -13.05 -13.56
C PHE A 191 2.02 -13.03 -15.08
N ARG A 192 0.77 -12.96 -15.53
CA ARG A 192 0.43 -12.54 -16.89
C ARG A 192 0.39 -11.01 -16.94
N LYS A 193 1.21 -10.40 -17.80
CA LYS A 193 1.40 -8.95 -17.91
C LYS A 193 0.77 -8.36 -19.18
N TYR A 194 -0.06 -7.33 -19.01
CA TYR A 194 -0.62 -6.52 -20.10
C TYR A 194 0.06 -5.15 -20.11
N GLU A 195 0.60 -4.76 -21.28
CA GLU A 195 1.32 -3.49 -21.47
C GLU A 195 0.46 -2.39 -22.13
N ASP A 196 -0.62 -2.75 -22.83
CA ASP A 196 -1.61 -1.78 -23.33
C ASP A 196 -2.77 -1.69 -22.32
N VAL A 197 -2.68 -0.71 -21.43
CA VAL A 197 -3.71 -0.41 -20.43
C VAL A 197 -4.25 0.99 -20.68
N ARG A 198 -5.56 1.10 -20.88
CA ARG A 198 -6.20 2.35 -21.30
C ARG A 198 -7.15 2.89 -20.23
N LEU A 199 -7.20 4.20 -20.06
CA LEU A 199 -8.15 4.90 -19.21
C LEU A 199 -9.54 4.85 -19.84
N ALA A 200 -10.46 4.17 -19.16
CA ALA A 200 -11.84 4.00 -19.56
C ALA A 200 -12.80 4.92 -18.80
N PHE A 201 -12.48 5.28 -17.56
CA PHE A 201 -13.24 6.26 -16.79
C PHE A 201 -12.40 6.82 -15.64
N ALA A 202 -12.52 8.12 -15.39
CA ALA A 202 -12.09 8.77 -14.14
C ALA A 202 -13.08 9.90 -13.80
N PRO A 203 -13.60 9.99 -12.58
CA PRO A 203 -14.41 11.15 -12.18
C PRO A 203 -13.52 12.40 -12.01
N GLU A 204 -14.13 13.56 -11.80
CA GLU A 204 -13.42 14.78 -11.44
C GLU A 204 -12.63 14.57 -10.13
N PHE A 205 -11.44 15.16 -10.02
CA PHE A 205 -10.61 15.05 -8.82
C PHE A 205 -11.35 15.50 -7.55
N GLN A 206 -12.23 16.50 -7.65
CA GLN A 206 -13.04 16.96 -6.53
C GLN A 206 -14.02 15.87 -6.02
N ALA A 207 -14.55 15.02 -6.90
CA ALA A 207 -15.40 13.90 -6.51
C ALA A 207 -14.55 12.75 -5.95
N ALA A 208 -13.42 12.44 -6.60
CA ALA A 208 -12.51 11.37 -6.19
C ALA A 208 -11.79 11.62 -4.87
N PHE A 209 -11.48 12.88 -4.56
CA PHE A 209 -10.77 13.30 -3.37
C PHE A 209 -11.62 14.26 -2.53
N PHE A 210 -12.95 14.06 -2.54
CA PHE A 210 -13.88 14.86 -1.76
C PHE A 210 -13.50 14.87 -0.27
N GLY A 211 -13.57 16.05 0.35
CA GLY A 211 -13.11 16.28 1.72
C GLY A 211 -11.60 16.47 1.86
N GLY A 212 -10.84 16.25 0.79
CA GLY A 212 -9.40 16.49 0.71
C GLY A 212 -8.59 15.68 1.73
N ASP A 213 -7.43 16.24 2.07
CA ASP A 213 -6.59 15.72 3.14
C ASP A 213 -7.29 15.66 4.50
N PRO A 214 -8.11 16.65 4.95
CA PRO A 214 -8.83 16.55 6.22
C PRO A 214 -9.58 15.23 6.41
N ASP A 215 -10.27 14.76 5.36
CA ASP A 215 -11.00 13.50 5.42
C ASP A 215 -10.11 12.26 5.17
N ASN A 216 -8.85 12.43 4.74
CA ASN A 216 -7.95 11.31 4.49
C ASN A 216 -7.61 10.59 5.81
N PHE A 217 -7.72 9.27 5.80
CA PHE A 217 -7.68 8.37 6.98
C PHE A 217 -8.79 8.57 8.02
N ASN A 218 -9.90 9.23 7.68
CA ASN A 218 -11.02 9.46 8.60
C ASN A 218 -12.31 8.77 8.14
N PHE A 219 -13.21 8.53 9.10
CA PHE A 219 -14.58 8.08 8.87
C PHE A 219 -15.53 9.00 9.66
N PRO A 220 -16.68 9.43 9.10
CA PRO A 220 -17.23 9.08 7.78
C PRO A 220 -16.44 9.67 6.60
N ARG A 221 -16.53 9.04 5.43
CA ARG A 221 -15.85 9.42 4.17
C ARG A 221 -16.84 9.35 3.01
N TYR A 222 -16.82 10.34 2.12
CA TYR A 222 -17.81 10.51 1.05
C TYR A 222 -17.20 10.60 -0.37
N ALA A 223 -15.91 10.33 -0.50
CA ALA A 223 -15.20 10.42 -1.78
C ALA A 223 -15.53 9.26 -2.72
N LEU A 224 -15.71 9.56 -4.01
CA LEU A 224 -15.85 8.56 -5.09
C LEU A 224 -14.46 8.16 -5.61
N ASP A 225 -13.64 7.56 -4.75
CA ASP A 225 -12.28 7.16 -5.09
C ASP A 225 -12.27 5.88 -5.95
N ALA A 226 -12.72 6.00 -7.19
CA ALA A 226 -12.84 4.92 -8.16
C ALA A 226 -12.50 5.41 -9.57
N ALA A 227 -11.88 4.55 -10.36
CA ALA A 227 -11.61 4.75 -11.78
C ALA A 227 -11.63 3.41 -12.51
N PHE A 228 -11.81 3.45 -13.83
CA PHE A 228 -11.74 2.28 -14.68
C PHE A 228 -10.64 2.39 -15.71
N LEU A 229 -9.92 1.29 -15.84
CA LEU A 229 -8.98 1.03 -16.93
C LEU A 229 -9.52 -0.11 -17.80
N ARG A 230 -8.92 -0.35 -18.96
CA ARG A 230 -9.13 -1.56 -19.75
C ARG A 230 -7.82 -2.11 -20.26
N ALA A 231 -7.60 -3.41 -20.09
CA ALA A 231 -6.47 -4.10 -20.69
C ALA A 231 -6.77 -4.48 -22.14
N TYR A 232 -5.80 -4.23 -23.02
CA TYR A 232 -5.81 -4.62 -24.43
C TYR A 232 -4.62 -5.53 -24.75
N GLU A 233 -4.80 -6.36 -25.76
CA GLU A 233 -3.75 -7.12 -26.42
C GLU A 233 -4.04 -7.16 -27.93
N ASP A 234 -3.01 -6.92 -28.74
CA ASP A 234 -3.10 -6.91 -30.20
C ASP A 234 -4.25 -6.02 -30.72
N GLY A 235 -4.46 -4.88 -30.06
CA GLY A 235 -5.50 -3.88 -30.39
C GLY A 235 -6.92 -4.26 -29.97
N LYS A 236 -7.12 -5.38 -29.25
CA LYS A 236 -8.44 -5.85 -28.81
C LYS A 236 -8.53 -5.91 -27.29
N PRO A 237 -9.73 -5.69 -26.69
CA PRO A 237 -9.93 -5.91 -25.27
C PRO A 237 -9.54 -7.34 -24.87
N VAL A 238 -8.82 -7.47 -23.76
CA VAL A 238 -8.42 -8.76 -23.20
C VAL A 238 -9.66 -9.54 -22.77
N ALA A 239 -9.72 -10.83 -23.11
CA ALA A 239 -10.74 -11.72 -22.59
C ALA A 239 -10.48 -12.04 -21.10
N SER A 240 -11.44 -11.72 -20.23
CA SER A 240 -11.35 -11.91 -18.78
C SER A 240 -12.52 -12.76 -18.27
N PRO A 241 -12.53 -14.08 -18.54
CA PRO A 241 -13.63 -14.97 -18.12
C PRO A 241 -13.77 -15.05 -16.58
N ASN A 242 -12.65 -14.85 -15.86
CA ASN A 242 -12.62 -14.71 -14.41
C ASN A 242 -12.63 -13.22 -14.05
N HIS A 243 -13.82 -12.62 -13.98
CA HIS A 243 -14.03 -11.26 -13.48
C HIS A 243 -14.95 -11.25 -12.27
N LEU A 244 -14.81 -10.25 -11.42
CA LEU A 244 -15.72 -10.00 -10.32
C LEU A 244 -17.06 -9.48 -10.86
N LYS A 245 -18.15 -9.88 -10.21
CA LYS A 245 -19.50 -9.44 -10.54
C LYS A 245 -19.98 -8.46 -9.49
N TRP A 246 -20.64 -7.40 -9.93
CA TRP A 246 -21.23 -6.43 -9.03
C TRP A 246 -22.36 -7.04 -8.20
N ASN A 247 -22.33 -6.81 -6.89
CA ASN A 247 -23.48 -7.06 -6.01
C ASN A 247 -24.24 -5.73 -5.85
N PRO A 248 -25.45 -5.58 -6.40
CA PRO A 248 -26.21 -4.34 -6.31
C PRO A 248 -26.85 -4.12 -4.94
N ASN A 249 -26.81 -5.11 -4.05
CA ASN A 249 -27.38 -4.99 -2.72
C ASN A 249 -26.47 -4.15 -1.82
N ALA A 250 -27.09 -3.34 -0.95
CA ALA A 250 -26.37 -2.62 0.08
C ALA A 250 -25.67 -3.62 1.03
N PRO A 251 -24.40 -3.40 1.41
CA PRO A 251 -23.73 -4.21 2.41
C PRO A 251 -24.50 -4.21 3.72
N THR A 252 -24.56 -5.36 4.37
CA THR A 252 -25.23 -5.51 5.68
C THR A 252 -24.21 -5.62 6.81
N ASP A 253 -24.56 -5.12 8.00
CA ASP A 253 -23.68 -5.25 9.17
C ASP A 253 -23.44 -6.73 9.50
N GLY A 254 -22.19 -7.07 9.80
CA GLY A 254 -21.74 -8.45 10.03
C GLY A 254 -21.51 -9.30 8.77
N GLU A 255 -21.70 -8.76 7.55
CA GLU A 255 -21.43 -9.49 6.31
C GLU A 255 -19.91 -9.71 6.09
N PRO A 256 -19.44 -10.97 5.94
CA PRO A 256 -18.02 -11.24 5.72
C PRO A 256 -17.52 -10.62 4.41
N THR A 257 -16.55 -9.71 4.52
CA THR A 257 -15.93 -9.04 3.37
C THR A 257 -14.47 -9.44 3.24
N PHE A 258 -14.06 -9.86 2.04
CA PHE A 258 -12.69 -10.25 1.73
C PHE A 258 -12.09 -9.30 0.69
N VAL A 259 -10.85 -8.89 0.90
CA VAL A 259 -10.11 -8.01 -0.01
C VAL A 259 -8.93 -8.78 -0.58
N ALA A 260 -8.91 -8.93 -1.92
CA ALA A 260 -7.76 -9.44 -2.65
C ALA A 260 -6.92 -8.27 -3.17
N GLY A 261 -5.61 -8.32 -2.95
CA GLY A 261 -4.72 -7.25 -3.38
C GLY A 261 -3.25 -7.57 -3.17
N ASN A 262 -2.42 -6.56 -3.41
CA ASN A 262 -0.97 -6.62 -3.36
C ASN A 262 -0.45 -5.65 -2.30
N PRO A 263 -0.58 -5.97 -0.99
CA PRO A 263 -0.06 -5.11 0.06
C PRO A 263 1.46 -4.98 -0.07
N GLY A 264 1.98 -3.75 -0.03
CA GLY A 264 3.40 -3.48 -0.29
C GLY A 264 4.33 -4.08 0.77
N SER A 265 4.17 -3.70 2.04
CA SER A 265 4.97 -4.26 3.12
C SER A 265 4.24 -4.18 4.46
N THR A 266 4.59 -5.05 5.39
CA THR A 266 4.16 -4.96 6.79
C THR A 266 5.30 -5.31 7.72
N SER A 267 5.22 -4.81 8.95
CA SER A 267 6.23 -4.98 9.98
C SER A 267 5.65 -5.65 11.23
N ARG A 268 4.73 -6.61 11.04
CA ARG A 268 4.02 -7.29 12.14
C ARG A 268 4.93 -8.10 13.06
N LEU A 269 6.05 -8.58 12.52
CA LEU A 269 7.02 -9.45 13.20
C LEU A 269 8.25 -8.67 13.72
N LEU A 270 8.12 -7.37 13.98
CA LEU A 270 9.19 -6.64 14.64
C LEU A 270 9.32 -7.09 16.09
N THR A 271 10.56 -7.27 16.52
CA THR A 271 10.89 -7.51 17.93
C THR A 271 10.63 -6.28 18.78
N MET A 272 10.54 -6.45 20.10
CA MET A 272 10.41 -5.34 21.05
C MET A 272 11.53 -4.32 20.90
N SER A 273 12.78 -4.75 20.72
CA SER A 273 13.92 -3.85 20.52
C SER A 273 13.80 -2.99 19.26
N GLN A 274 13.20 -3.54 18.20
CA GLN A 274 12.90 -2.81 16.96
C GLN A 274 11.71 -1.86 17.11
N LEU A 275 10.63 -2.29 17.76
CA LEU A 275 9.45 -1.46 18.04
C LEU A 275 9.82 -0.26 18.92
N GLU A 276 10.62 -0.47 19.95
CA GLU A 276 11.11 0.60 20.83
C GLU A 276 11.99 1.58 20.06
N ARG A 277 12.84 1.09 19.15
CA ARG A 277 13.63 1.98 18.31
C ARG A 277 12.75 2.81 17.35
N LEU A 278 11.72 2.22 16.76
CA LEU A 278 10.76 2.97 15.93
C LEU A 278 10.16 4.12 16.74
N ARG A 279 9.66 3.81 17.94
CA ARG A 279 9.02 4.74 18.87
C ARG A 279 9.97 5.85 19.35
N ASP A 280 11.19 5.50 19.71
CA ASP A 280 12.10 6.37 20.47
C ASP A 280 13.06 7.16 19.57
N GLN A 281 13.29 6.71 18.33
CA GLN A 281 14.27 7.32 17.43
C GLN A 281 13.71 7.60 16.03
N GLN A 282 13.20 6.58 15.33
CA GLN A 282 12.97 6.71 13.89
C GLN A 282 11.76 7.61 13.56
N ILE A 283 10.63 7.34 14.20
CA ILE A 283 9.38 8.07 13.96
C ILE A 283 9.46 9.51 14.47
N PRO A 284 9.95 9.81 15.69
CA PRO A 284 10.09 11.19 16.16
C PRO A 284 10.92 12.08 15.22
N ILE A 285 12.06 11.58 14.74
CA ILE A 285 12.93 12.33 13.82
C ILE A 285 12.24 12.55 12.47
N THR A 286 11.48 11.57 12.00
CA THR A 286 10.70 11.70 10.75
C THR A 286 9.60 12.74 10.89
N LEU A 287 8.82 12.70 11.98
CA LEU A 287 7.75 13.65 12.24
C LEU A 287 8.25 15.10 12.33
N ILE A 288 9.35 15.34 13.05
CA ILE A 288 9.94 16.69 13.17
C ILE A 288 10.28 17.26 11.79
N GLN A 289 10.95 16.48 10.96
CA GLN A 289 11.38 16.95 9.64
C GLN A 289 10.23 17.08 8.64
N SER A 290 9.29 16.14 8.67
CA SER A 290 8.10 16.21 7.82
C SER A 290 7.22 17.40 8.18
N ALA A 291 7.08 17.74 9.47
CA ALA A 291 6.36 18.94 9.91
C ALA A 291 7.01 20.23 9.38
N GLU A 292 8.34 20.34 9.50
CA GLU A 292 9.10 21.49 8.99
C GLU A 292 8.97 21.63 7.46
N LEU A 293 9.18 20.54 6.72
CA LEU A 293 9.06 20.55 5.26
C LEU A 293 7.63 20.89 4.81
N ARG A 294 6.62 20.40 5.54
CA ARG A 294 5.22 20.69 5.28
C ARG A 294 4.95 22.18 5.41
N GLY A 295 5.42 22.81 6.50
CA GLY A 295 5.29 24.27 6.68
C GLY A 295 5.92 25.05 5.54
N ARG A 296 7.13 24.66 5.11
CA ARG A 296 7.84 25.31 4.00
C ARG A 296 7.13 25.16 2.66
N LEU A 297 6.61 23.98 2.35
CA LEU A 297 5.87 23.74 1.10
C LEU A 297 4.54 24.49 1.08
N VAL A 298 3.86 24.55 2.22
CA VAL A 298 2.63 25.34 2.36
C VAL A 298 2.92 26.83 2.15
N GLU A 299 3.95 27.38 2.79
CA GLU A 299 4.36 28.78 2.57
C GLU A 299 4.70 29.03 1.09
N TYR A 300 5.50 28.14 0.48
CA TYR A 300 5.83 28.22 -0.95
C TYR A 300 4.58 28.24 -1.83
N SER A 301 3.57 27.41 -1.52
CA SER A 301 2.31 27.35 -2.26
C SER A 301 1.51 28.66 -2.23
N THR A 302 1.79 29.58 -1.29
CA THR A 302 1.10 30.87 -1.20
C THR A 302 1.72 31.97 -2.04
N LEU A 303 2.88 31.73 -2.67
CA LEU A 303 3.58 32.75 -3.46
C LEU A 303 2.91 33.06 -4.81
N GLY A 304 2.09 32.14 -5.33
CA GLY A 304 1.39 32.30 -6.60
C GLY A 304 0.65 31.03 -7.04
N GLU A 305 -0.13 31.13 -8.10
CA GLU A 305 -0.92 30.00 -8.63
C GLU A 305 -0.02 28.89 -9.22
N GLU A 306 1.15 29.24 -9.77
CA GLU A 306 2.08 28.25 -10.30
C GLU A 306 2.80 27.51 -9.18
N GLU A 307 3.26 28.20 -8.15
CA GLU A 307 3.86 27.58 -6.96
C GLU A 307 2.87 26.67 -6.25
N LYS A 308 1.60 27.10 -6.16
CA LYS A 308 0.50 26.27 -5.64
C LYS A 308 0.31 25.00 -6.46
N ARG A 309 0.30 25.11 -7.78
CA ARG A 309 0.18 23.96 -8.69
C ARG A 309 1.35 22.99 -8.54
N VAL A 310 2.58 23.49 -8.45
CA VAL A 310 3.81 22.69 -8.30
C VAL A 310 3.89 22.02 -6.92
N ALA A 311 3.43 22.70 -5.87
CA ALA A 311 3.49 22.19 -4.49
C ALA A 311 2.39 21.16 -4.17
N LEU A 312 1.33 21.06 -4.97
CA LEU A 312 0.15 20.24 -4.67
C LEU A 312 0.49 18.77 -4.40
N ASP A 313 1.12 18.09 -5.35
CA ASP A 313 1.47 16.67 -5.22
C ASP A 313 2.51 16.40 -4.12
N PRO A 314 3.60 17.21 -3.99
CA PRO A 314 4.52 17.11 -2.87
C PRO A 314 3.85 17.28 -1.50
N ILE A 315 2.94 18.25 -1.34
CA ILE A 315 2.20 18.47 -0.10
C ILE A 315 1.34 17.25 0.20
N PHE A 316 0.54 16.77 -0.76
CA PHE A 316 -0.32 15.60 -0.59
C PHE A 316 0.47 14.37 -0.12
N GLY A 317 1.57 14.03 -0.79
CA GLY A 317 2.41 12.89 -0.42
C GLY A 317 3.05 13.03 0.97
N LEU A 318 3.46 14.25 1.32
CA LEU A 318 4.05 14.55 2.62
C LEU A 318 3.02 14.49 3.76
N GLU A 319 1.83 15.07 3.56
CA GLU A 319 0.75 15.05 4.55
C GLU A 319 0.26 13.63 4.80
N ASN A 320 0.11 12.83 3.74
CA ASN A 320 -0.22 11.40 3.84
C ASN A 320 0.80 10.65 4.71
N SER A 321 2.10 10.82 4.41
CA SER A 321 3.17 10.19 5.18
C SER A 321 3.21 10.67 6.63
N PHE A 322 3.06 11.97 6.85
CA PHE A 322 3.03 12.57 8.19
C PHE A 322 1.91 11.97 9.04
N LYS A 323 0.69 11.86 8.50
CA LYS A 323 -0.46 11.25 9.21
C LYS A 323 -0.22 9.79 9.58
N VAL A 324 0.37 9.01 8.66
CA VAL A 324 0.74 7.60 8.93
C VAL A 324 1.69 7.51 10.14
N TYR A 325 2.79 8.28 10.11
CA TYR A 325 3.77 8.25 11.20
C TYR A 325 3.21 8.81 12.51
N TYR A 326 2.32 9.80 12.43
CA TYR A 326 1.66 10.37 13.60
C TYR A 326 0.76 9.33 14.29
N GLY A 327 -0.06 8.62 13.52
CA GLY A 327 -0.88 7.52 14.03
C GLY A 327 -0.05 6.36 14.59
N GLN A 328 1.03 5.97 13.89
CA GLN A 328 1.96 4.95 14.39
C GLN A 328 2.64 5.37 15.70
N GLN A 329 3.08 6.62 15.83
CA GLN A 329 3.64 7.13 17.08
C GLN A 329 2.64 6.99 18.21
N GLY A 330 1.38 7.40 17.99
CA GLY A 330 0.32 7.28 18.98
C GLY A 330 0.13 5.84 19.48
N ALA A 331 0.09 4.86 18.56
CA ALA A 331 0.00 3.45 18.91
C ALA A 331 1.22 2.93 19.68
N LEU A 332 2.43 3.34 19.28
CA LEU A 332 3.66 2.87 19.94
C LEU A 332 3.91 3.54 21.30
N THR A 333 3.33 4.71 21.55
CA THR A 333 3.36 5.35 22.87
C THR A 333 2.24 4.89 23.79
N ASP A 334 1.24 4.16 23.29
CA ASP A 334 0.21 3.54 24.13
C ASP A 334 0.83 2.38 24.96
N PRO A 335 0.83 2.49 26.30
CA PRO A 335 1.36 1.44 27.16
C PRO A 335 0.64 0.10 27.00
N ALA A 336 -0.67 0.09 26.75
CA ALA A 336 -1.45 -1.14 26.62
C ALA A 336 -1.07 -1.89 25.34
N PHE A 337 -0.93 -1.18 24.23
CA PHE A 337 -0.46 -1.75 22.97
C PHE A 337 0.95 -2.35 23.11
N MET A 338 1.89 -1.59 23.69
CA MET A 338 3.27 -2.07 23.88
C MET A 338 3.36 -3.22 24.89
N ALA A 339 2.50 -3.24 25.92
CA ALA A 339 2.42 -4.37 26.85
C ALA A 339 1.96 -5.65 26.15
N LYS A 340 0.92 -5.56 25.29
CA LYS A 340 0.47 -6.68 24.48
C LYS A 340 1.59 -7.22 23.58
N LYS A 341 2.33 -6.34 22.90
CA LYS A 341 3.47 -6.76 22.06
C LYS A 341 4.60 -7.43 22.85
N ARG A 342 4.89 -6.94 24.06
CA ARG A 342 5.86 -7.56 24.95
C ARG A 342 5.42 -8.95 25.41
N GLN A 343 4.13 -9.11 25.72
CA GLN A 343 3.56 -10.40 26.07
C GLN A 343 3.65 -11.39 24.90
N GLU A 344 3.23 -10.98 23.69
CA GLU A 344 3.32 -11.81 22.48
C GLU A 344 4.76 -12.31 22.23
N GLU A 345 5.77 -11.43 22.36
CA GLU A 345 7.17 -11.83 22.22
C GLU A 345 7.63 -12.78 23.34
N ALA A 346 7.24 -12.51 24.60
CA ALA A 346 7.59 -13.36 25.73
C ALA A 346 7.00 -14.77 25.59
N GLU A 347 5.75 -14.89 25.16
CA GLU A 347 5.10 -16.16 24.87
C GLU A 347 5.83 -16.93 23.76
N LEU A 348 6.26 -16.24 22.69
CA LEU A 348 7.03 -16.86 21.62
C LEU A 348 8.40 -17.35 22.11
N ARG A 349 9.13 -16.54 22.88
CA ARG A 349 10.41 -16.94 23.50
C ARG A 349 10.24 -18.16 24.41
N GLN A 350 9.18 -18.20 25.21
CA GLN A 350 8.87 -19.36 26.06
C GLN A 350 8.57 -20.62 25.25
N ARG A 351 7.81 -20.53 24.16
CA ARG A 351 7.53 -21.67 23.28
C ARG A 351 8.80 -22.21 22.61
N VAL A 352 9.71 -21.33 22.21
CA VAL A 352 11.02 -21.74 21.67
C VAL A 352 11.86 -22.41 22.74
N ALA A 353 11.95 -21.84 23.94
CA ALA A 353 12.71 -22.44 25.05
C ALA A 353 12.15 -23.81 25.50
N ALA A 354 10.86 -24.03 25.33
CA ALA A 354 10.20 -25.31 25.62
C ALA A 354 10.46 -26.40 24.56
N ASP A 355 11.06 -26.05 23.42
CA ASP A 355 11.47 -26.98 22.36
C ASP A 355 13.00 -26.93 22.20
N PRO A 356 13.75 -27.82 22.89
CA PRO A 356 15.21 -27.81 22.84
C PRO A 356 15.79 -27.94 21.44
N ALA A 357 15.12 -28.68 20.53
CA ALA A 357 15.59 -28.85 19.17
C ALA A 357 15.47 -27.55 18.36
N VAL A 358 14.40 -26.78 18.57
CA VAL A 358 14.26 -25.45 17.97
C VAL A 358 15.25 -24.47 18.59
N ALA A 359 15.38 -24.45 19.92
CA ALA A 359 16.31 -23.56 20.62
C ALA A 359 17.76 -23.78 20.19
N GLU A 360 18.21 -25.04 20.06
CA GLU A 360 19.55 -25.37 19.56
C GLU A 360 19.73 -24.93 18.10
N ARG A 361 18.72 -25.16 17.26
CA ARG A 361 18.79 -24.85 15.82
C ARG A 361 18.87 -23.35 15.53
N ILE A 362 18.15 -22.52 16.28
CA ILE A 362 18.03 -21.08 15.97
C ILE A 362 18.89 -20.19 16.87
N GLY A 363 19.41 -20.71 17.98
CA GLY A 363 20.13 -19.93 18.98
C GLY A 363 19.22 -18.89 19.65
N ASP A 364 19.74 -17.67 19.83
CA ASP A 364 19.00 -16.55 20.42
C ASP A 364 18.90 -15.37 19.42
N PRO A 365 17.96 -15.45 18.45
CA PRO A 365 17.80 -14.41 17.45
C PRO A 365 17.37 -13.07 18.04
N TRP A 366 16.77 -13.06 19.24
CA TRP A 366 16.38 -11.83 19.90
C TRP A 366 17.59 -11.05 20.42
N ALA A 367 18.50 -11.72 21.13
CA ALA A 367 19.74 -11.09 21.57
C ALA A 367 20.60 -10.61 20.39
N ASP A 368 20.62 -11.36 19.29
CA ASP A 368 21.35 -10.94 18.09
C ASP A 368 20.72 -9.71 17.43
N LEU A 369 19.38 -9.66 17.34
CA LEU A 369 18.68 -8.47 16.85
C LEU A 369 18.86 -7.26 17.78
N GLU A 370 18.91 -7.46 19.10
CA GLU A 370 19.20 -6.40 20.08
C GLU A 370 20.59 -5.79 19.87
N LYS A 371 21.62 -6.62 19.63
CA LYS A 371 22.97 -6.14 19.26
C LYS A 371 22.94 -5.33 17.95
N VAL A 372 22.24 -5.84 16.94
CA VAL A 372 22.06 -5.12 15.65
C VAL A 372 21.35 -3.78 15.86
N GLN A 373 20.33 -3.72 16.73
CA GLN A 373 19.64 -2.47 17.03
C GLN A 373 20.56 -1.45 17.67
N ALA A 374 21.49 -1.85 18.54
CA ALA A 374 22.47 -0.95 19.14
C ALA A 374 23.36 -0.29 18.05
N THR A 375 24.03 -1.09 17.22
CA THR A 375 24.86 -0.57 16.12
C THR A 375 24.07 0.31 15.18
N ALA A 376 22.86 -0.12 14.82
CA ALA A 376 22.07 0.64 13.88
C ALA A 376 21.56 1.96 14.51
N ARG A 377 21.37 2.06 15.84
CA ARG A 377 21.03 3.34 16.52
C ARG A 377 22.17 4.34 16.36
N ASP A 378 23.41 3.90 16.52
CA ASP A 378 24.60 4.75 16.38
C ASP A 378 24.78 5.25 14.94
N LEU A 379 24.53 4.38 13.96
CA LEU A 379 24.64 4.71 12.54
C LEU A 379 23.44 5.49 12.00
N TYR A 380 22.37 5.68 12.78
CA TYR A 380 21.08 6.13 12.25
C TYR A 380 21.16 7.47 11.53
N LEU A 381 21.69 8.51 12.19
CA LEU A 381 21.71 9.85 11.61
C LEU A 381 22.64 9.94 10.39
N PRO A 382 23.90 9.48 10.42
CA PRO A 382 24.75 9.47 9.23
C PRO A 382 24.14 8.69 8.07
N TYR A 383 23.66 7.47 8.32
CA TYR A 383 23.06 6.64 7.28
C TYR A 383 21.82 7.31 6.67
N ARG A 384 20.97 7.92 7.52
CA ARG A 384 19.78 8.63 7.06
C ARG A 384 20.12 9.85 6.21
N GLN A 385 21.07 10.69 6.63
CA GLN A 385 21.38 11.93 5.92
C GLN A 385 22.25 11.72 4.67
N LEU A 386 23.08 10.69 4.66
CA LEU A 386 24.06 10.46 3.59
C LEU A 386 23.63 9.39 2.58
N GLU A 387 22.78 8.45 2.97
CA GLU A 387 22.39 7.33 2.09
C GLU A 387 20.86 7.19 1.93
N ALA A 388 20.14 6.90 3.02
CA ALA A 388 18.72 6.53 2.93
C ALA A 388 17.82 7.68 2.47
N ASN A 389 17.99 8.88 3.02
CA ASN A 389 17.19 10.08 2.69
C ASN A 389 18.08 11.23 2.19
N ALA A 390 19.23 10.91 1.59
CA ALA A 390 20.15 11.90 1.08
C ALA A 390 19.48 12.80 0.03
N GLY A 391 19.72 14.11 0.14
CA GLY A 391 19.09 15.12 -0.70
C GLY A 391 17.66 15.50 -0.32
N GLY A 392 17.09 14.92 0.75
CA GLY A 392 15.86 15.41 1.38
C GLY A 392 14.63 15.45 0.45
N GLY A 393 14.56 14.56 -0.54
CA GLY A 393 13.47 14.53 -1.53
C GLY A 393 13.73 15.37 -2.79
N SER A 394 14.91 15.96 -2.96
CA SER A 394 15.27 16.68 -4.20
C SER A 394 15.34 15.73 -5.41
N THR A 395 14.55 16.04 -6.43
CA THR A 395 14.59 15.35 -7.73
C THR A 395 15.95 15.51 -8.41
N LEU A 396 16.55 16.70 -8.33
CA LEU A 396 17.86 16.97 -8.92
C LEU A 396 18.98 16.16 -8.25
N TYR A 397 18.96 16.07 -6.92
CA TYR A 397 19.89 15.21 -6.20
C TYR A 397 19.73 13.74 -6.60
N SER A 398 18.48 13.28 -6.70
CA SER A 398 18.15 11.91 -7.11
C SER A 398 18.69 11.59 -8.51
N TYR A 399 18.54 12.52 -9.47
CA TYR A 399 19.13 12.39 -10.81
C TYR A 399 20.65 12.38 -10.79
N ALA A 400 21.28 13.31 -10.05
CA ALA A 400 22.74 13.35 -9.94
C ALA A 400 23.29 12.03 -9.36
N ARG A 401 22.68 11.51 -8.29
CA ARG A 401 23.06 10.23 -7.69
C ARG A 401 22.88 9.07 -8.66
N ALA A 402 21.76 9.03 -9.37
CA ALA A 402 21.47 7.98 -10.35
C ALA A 402 22.49 8.00 -11.50
N ILE A 403 22.80 9.17 -12.06
CA ILE A 403 23.77 9.33 -13.16
C ILE A 403 25.17 8.88 -12.71
N VAL A 404 25.62 9.30 -11.53
CA VAL A 404 26.95 8.93 -10.99
C VAL A 404 27.05 7.44 -10.68
N ARG A 405 26.00 6.81 -10.15
CA ARG A 405 25.99 5.36 -9.91
C ARG A 405 25.91 4.58 -11.22
N ALA A 406 25.01 4.98 -12.11
CA ALA A 406 24.84 4.34 -13.42
C ALA A 406 26.12 4.38 -14.27
N SER A 407 26.92 5.45 -14.19
CA SER A 407 28.20 5.51 -14.93
C SER A 407 29.19 4.45 -14.45
N LYS A 408 29.24 4.18 -13.15
CA LYS A 408 30.08 3.12 -12.56
C LYS A 408 29.55 1.72 -12.90
N GLU A 409 28.24 1.51 -12.83
CA GLU A 409 27.65 0.20 -13.14
C GLU A 409 27.71 -0.14 -14.64
N ARG A 410 27.56 0.86 -15.53
CA ARG A 410 27.66 0.64 -16.98
C ARG A 410 29.04 0.15 -17.42
N ALA A 411 30.09 0.43 -16.64
CA ALA A 411 31.44 -0.07 -16.88
C ALA A 411 31.60 -1.56 -16.56
N LYS A 412 30.63 -2.19 -15.86
CA LYS A 412 30.64 -3.62 -15.52
C LYS A 412 29.88 -4.46 -16.55
N PRO A 413 30.21 -5.76 -16.68
CA PRO A 413 29.37 -6.74 -17.38
C PRO A 413 27.93 -6.70 -16.88
N VAL A 414 26.94 -6.96 -17.74
CA VAL A 414 25.50 -6.89 -17.38
C VAL A 414 25.19 -7.75 -16.15
N ALA A 415 25.79 -8.94 -16.07
CA ALA A 415 25.62 -9.88 -14.95
C ALA A 415 26.23 -9.40 -13.61
N GLU A 416 27.03 -8.34 -13.61
CA GLU A 416 27.72 -7.81 -12.43
C GLU A 416 27.23 -6.41 -12.00
N ARG A 417 26.24 -5.87 -12.72
CA ARG A 417 25.62 -4.57 -12.40
C ARG A 417 24.73 -4.71 -11.16
N ARG A 418 24.74 -3.70 -10.28
CA ARG A 418 23.96 -3.66 -9.04
C ARG A 418 23.06 -2.44 -8.93
#